data_AF-A0A4E0REE2-F1
#
_entry.id   AF-A0A4E0REE2-F1
#
_cell.length_a   1.000
_cell.length_b   1.000
_cell.length_c   1.000
_cell.angle_alpha   90.00
_cell.angle_beta   90.00
_cell.angle_gamma   90.00
#
_symmetry.space_group_name_H-M   'P 1'
#
loop_
_entity.id
_entity.type
_entity.pdbx_description
1 polymer ?
#
loop_
_entity_poly.entity_id
_entity_poly.type
_entity_poly.pdbx_seq_one_letter_code
_entity_poly.pdbx_strand_id
1 'polypeptide(L)'
;MVTKMCFVGDTFTRKPPKFERFIRPMGLRVRKANVTHPELKATFQLPIIGVKKNPNSPMYTSLGVVTKGTIIEVNVSDLGLVTPGGKVVWGKYAQVTNNPENEGCVNAVLIV
;
A
#
# COMPACT_ATOMS: atom_id res chain seq x y z
N MET A 1 -13.51 4.38 14.77
CA MET A 1 -13.43 4.71 13.33
C MET A 1 -11.97 4.98 13.00
N VAL A 2 -11.47 4.51 11.85
CA VAL A 2 -10.10 4.80 11.38
C VAL A 2 -10.12 6.10 10.59
N THR A 3 -9.30 7.08 11.00
CA THR A 3 -9.20 8.41 10.38
C THR A 3 -8.07 8.54 9.36
N LYS A 4 -7.16 7.55 9.31
CA LYS A 4 -6.01 7.51 8.40
C LYS A 4 -6.35 6.74 7.14
N MET A 5 -5.60 6.98 6.06
CA MET A 5 -5.73 6.19 4.83
C MET A 5 -5.50 4.70 5.11
N CYS A 6 -6.30 3.84 4.48
CA CYS A 6 -6.22 2.40 4.63
C CYS A 6 -6.17 1.71 3.27
N PHE A 7 -5.39 0.65 3.15
CA PHE A 7 -5.56 -0.35 2.11
C PHE A 7 -6.55 -1.42 2.58
N VAL A 8 -7.40 -1.84 1.67
CA VAL A 8 -8.37 -2.90 1.88
C VAL A 8 -8.34 -3.78 0.63
N GLY A 9 -8.15 -5.09 0.81
CA GLY A 9 -8.12 -6.03 -0.31
C GLY A 9 -9.42 -6.08 -1.09
N ASP A 10 -9.36 -6.53 -2.34
CA ASP A 10 -10.48 -6.50 -3.28
C ASP A 10 -11.69 -7.35 -2.85
N THR A 11 -11.47 -8.36 -2.02
CA THR A 11 -12.51 -9.27 -1.49
C THR A 11 -13.14 -8.78 -0.18
N PHE A 12 -12.87 -7.54 0.23
CA PHE A 12 -13.36 -7.05 1.52
C PHE A 12 -14.87 -6.79 1.53
N THR A 13 -15.54 -7.52 2.42
CA THR A 13 -16.94 -7.27 2.79
C THR A 13 -16.99 -6.72 4.21
N ARG A 14 -17.85 -5.72 4.45
CA ARG A 14 -18.04 -5.18 5.81
C ARG A 14 -18.72 -6.22 6.69
N LYS A 15 -18.35 -6.24 7.96
CA LYS A 15 -19.06 -7.03 8.98
C LYS A 15 -20.41 -6.38 9.28
N PRO A 16 -21.41 -7.14 9.78
CA PRO A 16 -22.65 -6.55 10.24
C PRO A 16 -22.40 -5.43 11.27
N PRO A 17 -23.17 -4.33 11.26
CA PRO A 17 -22.89 -3.16 12.10
C PRO A 17 -22.72 -3.47 13.59
N LYS A 18 -23.47 -4.45 14.11
CA LYS A 18 -23.40 -4.90 15.50
C LYS A 18 -22.03 -5.47 15.90
N PHE A 19 -21.27 -6.02 14.96
CA PHE A 19 -19.97 -6.66 15.20
C PHE A 19 -18.78 -5.85 14.65
N GLU A 20 -19.03 -4.70 14.01
CA GLU A 20 -17.98 -3.88 13.41
C GLU A 20 -17.40 -2.89 14.44
N ARG A 21 -16.28 -3.26 15.06
CA ARG A 21 -15.56 -2.37 16.00
C ARG A 21 -14.70 -1.32 15.30
N PHE A 22 -14.09 -1.67 14.17
CA PHE A 22 -13.18 -0.80 13.41
C PHE A 22 -13.77 -0.48 12.03
N ILE A 23 -14.36 0.71 11.91
CA ILE A 23 -14.87 1.24 10.65
C ILE A 23 -13.71 1.81 9.84
N ARG A 24 -13.55 1.30 8.61
CA ARG A 24 -12.61 1.83 7.59
C ARG A 24 -13.42 2.52 6.46
N PRO A 25 -13.59 3.85 6.49
CA PRO A 25 -14.44 4.59 5.55
C PRO A 25 -14.00 4.39 4.10
N MET A 26 -14.95 4.31 3.16
CA MET A 26 -14.63 4.09 1.74
C MET A 26 -13.80 5.23 1.13
N GLY A 27 -14.03 6.48 1.52
CA GLY A 27 -13.28 7.64 1.03
C GLY A 27 -11.80 7.66 1.45
N LEU A 28 -11.41 6.87 2.44
CA LEU A 28 -10.02 6.73 2.89
C LEU A 28 -9.36 5.45 2.36
N ARG A 29 -10.03 4.69 1.50
CA ARG A 29 -9.50 3.44 0.93
C ARG A 29 -8.65 3.72 -0.29
N VAL A 30 -7.38 3.38 -0.20
CA VAL A 30 -6.43 3.48 -1.31
C VAL A 30 -6.26 2.13 -1.99
N ARG A 31 -6.22 2.11 -3.33
CA ARG A 31 -5.97 0.91 -4.15
C ARG A 31 -4.68 1.00 -4.95
N LYS A 32 -4.18 2.21 -5.20
CA LYS A 32 -2.98 2.49 -5.97
C LYS A 32 -2.04 3.40 -5.18
N ALA A 33 -0.75 3.29 -5.45
CA ALA A 33 0.29 4.17 -4.93
C ALA A 33 1.11 4.73 -6.09
N ASN A 34 1.60 5.96 -5.92
CA ASN A 34 2.60 6.55 -6.79
C ASN A 34 3.97 6.06 -6.31
N VAL A 35 4.59 5.20 -7.09
CA VAL A 35 5.82 4.50 -6.70
C VAL A 35 6.97 5.00 -7.56
N THR A 36 8.00 5.54 -6.90
CA THR A 36 9.24 5.99 -7.55
C THR A 36 10.28 4.89 -7.56
N HIS A 37 10.87 4.61 -8.72
CA HIS A 37 12.04 3.73 -8.83
C HIS A 37 13.33 4.56 -8.71
N PRO A 38 14.21 4.31 -7.73
CA PRO A 38 15.38 5.16 -7.49
C PRO A 38 16.40 5.12 -8.65
N GLU A 39 16.63 3.97 -9.28
CA GLU A 39 17.59 3.86 -10.40
C GLU A 39 17.08 4.48 -11.71
N LEU A 40 15.84 4.16 -12.12
CA LEU A 40 15.22 4.69 -13.33
C LEU A 40 14.77 6.16 -13.18
N LYS A 41 14.71 6.69 -11.95
CA LYS A 41 14.22 8.04 -11.61
C LYS A 41 12.85 8.37 -12.21
N ALA A 42 12.02 7.35 -12.38
CA ALA A 42 10.67 7.45 -12.92
C ALA A 42 9.63 7.08 -11.86
N THR A 43 8.44 7.64 -11.98
CA THR A 43 7.30 7.39 -11.10
C THR A 43 6.20 6.64 -11.84
N PHE A 44 5.64 5.63 -11.20
CA PHE A 44 4.58 4.78 -11.79
C PHE A 44 3.42 4.67 -10.81
N GLN A 45 2.19 4.72 -11.33
CA GLN A 45 1.00 4.52 -10.51
C GLN A 45 0.64 3.03 -10.45
N LEU A 46 1.19 2.34 -9.45
CA LEU A 46 1.08 0.88 -9.32
C LEU A 46 -0.03 0.49 -8.33
N PRO A 47 -0.74 -0.63 -8.57
CA PRO A 47 -1.72 -1.13 -7.62
C PRO A 47 -1.04 -1.74 -6.39
N ILE A 48 -1.63 -1.48 -5.23
CA ILE A 48 -1.19 -2.03 -3.94
C ILE A 48 -1.75 -3.44 -3.81
N ILE A 49 -0.90 -4.41 -3.47
CA ILE A 49 -1.31 -5.79 -3.19
C ILE A 49 -1.61 -5.96 -1.70
N GLY A 50 -0.80 -5.35 -0.83
CA GLY A 50 -0.98 -5.48 0.61
C GLY A 50 -0.09 -4.55 1.43
N VAL A 51 -0.41 -4.44 2.72
CA VAL A 51 0.42 -3.75 3.71
C VAL A 51 1.19 -4.79 4.50
N LYS A 52 2.52 -4.71 4.51
CA LYS A 52 3.38 -5.71 5.19
C LYS A 52 3.81 -5.27 6.58
N LYS A 53 4.15 -3.99 6.75
CA LYS A 53 4.63 -3.49 8.04
C LYS A 53 4.30 -2.01 8.21
N ASN A 54 3.60 -1.68 9.28
CA ASN A 54 3.44 -0.30 9.74
C ASN A 54 4.39 -0.05 10.94
N PRO A 55 5.19 1.03 10.95
CA PRO A 55 6.12 1.32 12.05
C PRO A 55 5.42 1.65 13.37
N ASN A 56 4.18 2.14 13.35
CA ASN A 56 3.50 2.59 14.56
C ASN A 56 2.94 1.42 15.40
N SER A 57 2.39 0.39 14.76
CA SER A 57 1.92 -0.80 15.46
C SER A 57 1.62 -1.97 14.50
N PRO A 58 1.73 -3.23 14.98
CA PRO A 58 1.28 -4.40 14.21
C PRO A 58 -0.24 -4.39 13.99
N MET A 59 -1.02 -3.78 14.89
CA MET A 59 -2.46 -3.61 14.72
C MET A 59 -2.78 -2.77 13.48
N TYR A 60 -1.98 -1.74 13.20
CA TYR A 60 -2.14 -0.91 11.99
C TYR A 60 -1.79 -1.69 10.73
N THR A 61 -0.83 -2.60 10.80
CA THR A 61 -0.57 -3.55 9.70
C THR A 61 -1.81 -4.41 9.43
N SER A 62 -2.40 -5.02 10.46
CA SER A 62 -3.59 -5.88 10.31
C SER A 62 -4.82 -5.13 9.80
N LEU A 63 -4.98 -3.86 10.19
CA LEU A 63 -6.05 -3.00 9.69
C LEU A 63 -5.77 -2.42 8.28
N GLY A 64 -4.55 -2.56 7.78
CA GLY A 64 -4.11 -2.02 6.50
C GLY A 64 -3.90 -0.51 6.50
N VAL A 65 -3.61 0.10 7.66
CA VAL A 65 -3.41 1.55 7.75
C VAL A 65 -2.10 1.95 7.07
N VAL A 66 -2.17 2.96 6.22
CA VAL A 66 -1.05 3.47 5.43
C VAL A 66 -0.63 4.82 5.98
N THR A 67 0.50 4.84 6.70
CA THR A 67 1.16 6.05 7.21
C THR A 67 2.55 6.21 6.59
N LYS A 68 3.18 7.36 6.80
CA LYS A 68 4.60 7.53 6.50
C LYS A 68 5.43 6.39 7.11
N GLY A 69 6.36 5.85 6.32
CA GLY A 69 7.23 4.74 6.69
C GLY A 69 6.59 3.35 6.60
N THR A 70 5.31 3.24 6.20
CA THR A 70 4.67 1.94 6.00
C THR A 70 5.30 1.20 4.82
N ILE A 71 5.58 -0.08 4.99
CA ILE A 71 6.03 -0.98 3.92
C ILE A 71 4.80 -1.61 3.28
N ILE A 72 4.63 -1.35 2.00
CA ILE A 72 3.57 -1.89 1.15
C ILE A 72 4.17 -2.81 0.09
N GLU A 73 3.41 -3.82 -0.29
CA GLU A 73 3.68 -4.66 -1.45
C GLU A 73 2.91 -4.10 -2.64
N VAL A 74 3.60 -3.80 -3.73
CA VAL A 74 3.05 -3.19 -4.94
C VAL A 74 3.27 -4.11 -6.12
N ASN A 75 2.31 -4.12 -7.05
CA ASN A 75 2.43 -4.90 -8.27
C ASN A 75 3.39 -4.18 -9.24
N VAL A 76 4.46 -4.86 -9.64
CA VAL A 76 5.50 -4.32 -10.54
C VAL A 76 5.51 -5.00 -11.90
N SER A 77 4.44 -5.72 -12.26
CA SER A 77 4.33 -6.43 -13.55
C SER A 77 4.49 -5.47 -14.74
N ASP A 78 3.99 -4.23 -14.62
CA ASP A 78 4.11 -3.20 -15.65
C ASP A 78 5.55 -2.71 -15.87
N LEU A 79 6.47 -2.96 -14.93
CA LEU A 79 7.89 -2.61 -15.08
C LEU A 79 8.71 -3.70 -15.79
N GLY A 80 8.15 -4.89 -16.01
CA GLY A 80 8.84 -5.97 -16.71
C GLY A 80 10.12 -6.47 -16.03
N LEU A 81 10.21 -6.33 -14.71
CA LEU A 81 11.39 -6.76 -13.96
C LEU A 81 11.53 -8.28 -14.01
N VAL A 82 12.73 -8.76 -14.33
CA VAL A 82 13.06 -10.18 -14.39
C VAL A 82 14.21 -10.51 -13.45
N THR A 83 14.11 -11.65 -12.79
CA THR A 83 15.24 -12.23 -12.05
C THR A 83 16.30 -12.79 -13.02
N PRO A 84 17.57 -12.96 -12.60
CA PRO A 84 18.59 -13.60 -13.44
C PRO A 84 18.22 -15.00 -13.94
N GLY A 85 17.32 -15.70 -13.23
CA GLY A 85 16.76 -16.99 -13.63
C GLY A 85 15.56 -16.91 -14.59
N GLY A 86 15.28 -15.74 -15.18
CA GLY A 86 14.23 -15.53 -16.18
C GLY A 86 12.80 -15.47 -15.63
N LYS A 87 12.60 -15.54 -14.31
CA LYS A 87 11.27 -15.40 -13.70
C LYS A 87 10.87 -13.93 -13.63
N VAL A 88 9.64 -13.63 -14.06
CA VAL A 88 9.02 -12.30 -13.98
C VAL A 88 8.67 -11.97 -12.53
N VAL A 89 9.10 -10.80 -12.08
CA VAL A 89 8.77 -10.26 -10.76
C VAL A 89 7.47 -9.47 -10.89
N TRP A 90 6.44 -9.89 -10.18
CA TRP A 90 5.13 -9.25 -10.18
C TRP A 90 4.86 -8.46 -8.89
N GLY A 91 5.64 -8.67 -7.82
CA GLY A 91 5.49 -7.99 -6.54
C GLY A 91 6.83 -7.51 -5.99
N LYS A 92 6.89 -6.25 -5.53
CA LYS A 92 8.07 -5.70 -4.83
C LYS A 92 7.62 -4.84 -3.65
N TYR A 93 8.52 -4.66 -2.69
CA TYR A 93 8.26 -3.81 -1.54
C TYR A 93 8.55 -2.35 -1.86
N ALA A 94 7.69 -1.47 -1.38
CA ALA A 94 7.86 -0.03 -1.42
C ALA A 94 7.62 0.56 -0.04
N GLN A 95 8.36 1.63 0.29
CA GLN A 95 8.20 2.37 1.52
C GLN A 95 7.47 3.69 1.25
N VAL A 96 6.39 3.94 1.97
CA VAL A 96 5.64 5.20 1.88
C VAL A 96 6.47 6.35 2.45
N THR A 97 6.63 7.42 1.69
CA THR A 97 7.49 8.56 2.04
C THR A 97 6.72 9.77 2.56
N ASN A 98 5.48 9.95 2.12
CA ASN A 98 4.63 11.08 2.49
C ASN A 98 3.66 10.74 3.63
N ASN A 99 2.89 11.75 4.07
CA ASN A 99 1.77 11.60 5.01
C ASN A 99 0.46 11.60 4.22
N PRO A 100 -0.11 10.43 3.88
CA PRO A 100 -1.21 10.35 2.91
C PRO A 100 -2.50 11.03 3.39
N GLU A 101 -2.68 11.11 4.71
CA GLU A 101 -3.80 11.79 5.36
C GLU A 101 -3.87 13.30 5.09
N ASN A 102 -2.75 13.95 4.75
CA ASN A 102 -2.72 15.39 4.47
C ASN A 102 -2.80 15.71 2.98
N GLU A 103 -2.36 14.80 2.11
CA GLU A 103 -2.17 15.06 0.68
C GLU A 103 -3.19 14.32 -0.21
N GLY A 104 -3.88 13.30 0.31
CA GLY A 104 -4.82 12.49 -0.47
C GLY A 104 -4.16 11.55 -1.49
N CYS A 105 -2.83 11.51 -1.54
CA CYS A 105 -2.04 10.62 -2.39
C CYS A 105 -1.13 9.73 -1.54
N VAL A 106 -0.85 8.52 -2.00
CA VAL A 106 0.15 7.63 -1.39
C VAL A 106 1.38 7.64 -2.27
N ASN A 107 2.44 8.31 -1.82
CA ASN A 107 3.72 8.35 -2.49
C ASN A 107 4.68 7.39 -1.80
N ALA A 108 5.34 6.54 -2.57
CA ALA A 108 6.25 5.51 -2.06
C ALA A 108 7.49 5.38 -2.94
N VAL A 109 8.56 4.85 -2.36
CA VAL A 109 9.81 4.55 -3.07
C VAL A 109 10.03 3.04 -3.04
N LEU A 110 10.40 2.44 -4.18
CA LEU A 110 10.74 1.02 -4.23
C LEU A 110 11.97 0.74 -3.37
N ILE A 111 11.87 -0.32 -2.57
CA ILE A 111 13.00 -0.90 -1.87
C ILE A 111 13.66 -1.82 -2.88
N VAL A 112 14.79 -1.40 -3.45
CA VAL A 112 15.49 -2.13 -4.51
C VAL A 112 16.26 -3.31 -3.95
#